data_AF-A0A849DD25-F1
#
_entry.id   AF-A0A849DD25-F1
#
_cell.length_a   1.000
_cell.length_b   1.000
_cell.length_c   1.000
_cell.angle_alpha   90.00
_cell.angle_beta   90.00
_cell.angle_gamma   90.00
#
_symmetry.space_group_name_H-M   'P 1'
#
loop_
_entity.id
_entity.type
_entity.pdbx_description
1 polymer ?
#
loop_
_entity_poly.entity_id
_entity_poly.type
_entity_poly.pdbx_seq_one_letter_code
_entity_poly.pdbx_strand_id
1 'polypeptide(L)'
;AIDWLIKSDLLIFDRPVEKPVKEEDANSDKLLFTQPFMRFWFSSISPYYKGIKEGDYKEMKEHWSHMKAGFSALIYDQLVLEMLKKSFKDAFEGDPIVGIGGYWDKNVEIDILIKRKSGEMIAGVTKYSKAKANKSELTKLKEKCAQAELDVDTLVIFSKNKFSSELKKEKGEKLQLFSLRNLTGLMAELSEKDLLEHTNKKY
;
A
#
# COMPACT_ATOMS: atom_id res chain seq x y z
N ALA A 1 -24.95 -6.82 7.65
CA ALA A 1 -23.98 -6.24 8.60
C ALA A 1 -22.85 -5.51 7.87
N ILE A 2 -22.17 -6.15 6.91
CA ILE A 2 -21.10 -5.52 6.11
C ILE A 2 -21.61 -4.30 5.32
N ASP A 3 -22.78 -4.39 4.67
CA ASP A 3 -23.33 -3.26 3.89
C ASP A 3 -23.52 -1.98 4.72
N TRP A 4 -23.89 -2.14 5.99
CA TRP A 4 -24.01 -1.00 6.91
C TRP A 4 -22.64 -0.40 7.25
N LEU A 5 -21.62 -1.24 7.46
CA LEU A 5 -20.25 -0.79 7.72
C LEU A 5 -19.67 -0.05 6.51
N ILE A 6 -19.99 -0.48 5.29
CA ILE A 6 -19.62 0.21 4.06
C ILE A 6 -20.37 1.53 3.94
N LYS A 7 -21.69 1.52 4.13
CA LYS A 7 -22.53 2.73 4.07
C LYS A 7 -22.14 3.78 5.12
N SER A 8 -21.52 3.36 6.21
CA SER A 8 -21.06 4.23 7.29
C SER A 8 -19.59 4.65 7.15
N ASP A 9 -18.96 4.39 6.00
CA ASP A 9 -17.55 4.68 5.72
C ASP A 9 -16.58 4.08 6.75
N LEU A 10 -16.94 2.94 7.36
CA LEU A 10 -16.06 2.22 8.28
C LEU A 10 -15.23 1.16 7.57
N LEU A 11 -15.80 0.56 6.51
CA LEU A 11 -15.14 -0.40 5.64
C LEU A 11 -15.24 0.03 4.19
N ILE A 12 -14.22 -0.29 3.40
CA ILE A 12 -14.24 -0.20 1.94
C ILE A 12 -13.81 -1.52 1.33
N PHE A 13 -14.31 -1.80 0.13
CA PHE A 13 -13.74 -2.86 -0.70
C PHE A 13 -12.44 -2.37 -1.31
N ASP A 14 -11.39 -3.14 -1.10
CA ASP A 14 -10.15 -3.06 -1.84
C ASP A 14 -10.20 -4.12 -2.94
N ARG A 15 -10.06 -3.64 -4.18
CA ARG A 15 -10.27 -4.43 -5.40
C ARG A 15 -9.01 -4.37 -6.25
N PRO A 16 -8.68 -5.45 -6.97
CA PRO A 16 -7.56 -5.39 -7.88
C PRO A 16 -7.86 -4.37 -8.98
N VAL A 17 -6.83 -3.62 -9.39
CA VAL A 17 -6.96 -2.58 -10.43
C VAL A 17 -7.37 -3.18 -11.77
N GLU A 18 -6.94 -4.41 -12.04
CA GLU A 18 -7.38 -5.20 -13.17
C GLU A 18 -7.95 -6.54 -12.74
N LYS A 19 -8.83 -7.09 -13.58
CA LYS A 19 -9.35 -8.43 -13.37
C LYS A 19 -8.37 -9.46 -13.95
N PRO A 20 -8.29 -10.66 -13.38
CA PRO A 20 -7.51 -11.73 -13.97
C PRO A 20 -8.05 -12.10 -15.34
N VAL A 21 -7.18 -12.54 -16.24
CA VAL A 21 -7.57 -12.95 -17.61
C VAL A 21 -8.58 -14.08 -17.58
N LYS A 22 -8.42 -15.03 -16.65
CA LYS A 22 -9.36 -16.12 -16.43
C LYS A 22 -10.20 -15.83 -15.19
N GLU A 23 -11.52 -15.87 -15.35
CA GLU A 23 -12.44 -15.64 -14.24
C GLU A 23 -12.27 -16.65 -13.09
N GLU A 24 -11.84 -17.87 -13.40
CA GLU A 24 -11.53 -18.90 -12.39
C GLU A 24 -10.34 -18.54 -11.49
N ASP A 25 -9.45 -17.66 -11.94
CA ASP A 25 -8.31 -17.17 -11.15
C ASP A 25 -8.72 -15.99 -10.24
N ALA A 26 -9.95 -15.47 -10.36
CA ALA A 26 -10.45 -14.41 -9.50
C ALA A 26 -10.41 -14.79 -8.02
N ASN A 27 -9.93 -13.86 -7.21
CA ASN A 27 -9.95 -13.93 -5.75
C ASN A 27 -11.02 -13.00 -5.20
N SER A 28 -11.49 -13.30 -3.99
CA SER A 28 -12.45 -12.44 -3.29
C SER A 28 -11.87 -11.04 -3.04
N ASP A 29 -12.73 -10.04 -3.15
CA ASP A 29 -12.40 -8.66 -2.76
C ASP A 29 -11.92 -8.62 -1.30
N LYS A 30 -10.94 -7.75 -1.03
CA LYS A 30 -10.45 -7.48 0.33
C LYS A 30 -11.33 -6.42 0.98
N LEU A 31 -11.47 -6.46 2.31
CA LEU A 31 -12.14 -5.42 3.08
C LEU A 31 -11.10 -4.67 3.92
N LEU A 32 -11.09 -3.34 3.80
CA LEU A 32 -10.19 -2.48 4.56
C LEU A 32 -10.99 -1.56 5.48
N PHE A 33 -10.47 -1.34 6.69
CA PHE A 33 -10.93 -0.24 7.52
C PHE A 33 -10.44 1.08 6.93
N THR A 34 -11.35 2.05 6.83
CA THR A 34 -11.04 3.42 6.40
C THR A 34 -10.15 4.15 7.41
N GLN A 35 -10.33 3.85 8.70
CA GLN A 35 -9.59 4.44 9.79
C GLN A 35 -8.57 3.44 10.36
N PRO A 36 -7.26 3.75 10.33
CA PRO A 36 -6.24 2.90 10.96
C PRO A 36 -6.54 2.62 12.43
N PHE A 37 -7.06 3.61 13.17
CA PHE A 37 -7.46 3.42 14.57
C PHE A 37 -8.51 2.32 14.73
N MET A 38 -9.54 2.27 13.88
CA MET A 38 -10.59 1.24 13.95
C MET A 38 -10.02 -0.15 13.68
N ARG A 39 -9.12 -0.28 12.69
CA ARG A 39 -8.39 -1.54 12.45
C ARG A 39 -7.63 -1.98 13.69
N PHE A 40 -6.88 -1.06 14.31
CA PHE A 40 -6.12 -1.34 15.53
C PHE A 40 -7.02 -1.74 16.69
N TRP A 41 -8.13 -1.03 16.88
CA TRP A 41 -9.08 -1.31 17.94
C TRP A 41 -9.67 -2.71 17.81
N PHE A 42 -10.20 -3.07 16.64
CA PHE A 42 -10.82 -4.38 16.43
C PHE A 42 -9.81 -5.53 16.38
N SER A 43 -8.58 -5.30 15.93
CA SER A 43 -7.54 -6.34 15.93
C SER A 43 -6.90 -6.54 17.30
N SER A 44 -6.65 -5.45 18.03
CA SER A 44 -5.71 -5.47 19.17
C SER A 44 -6.34 -5.08 20.49
N ILE A 45 -7.46 -4.35 20.52
CA ILE A 45 -8.08 -3.91 21.79
C ILE A 45 -9.31 -4.75 22.12
N SER A 46 -10.27 -4.81 21.20
CA SER A 46 -11.55 -5.50 21.41
C SER A 46 -11.39 -6.98 21.82
N PRO A 47 -10.49 -7.78 21.21
CA PRO A 47 -10.34 -9.18 21.59
C PRO A 47 -9.78 -9.39 23.01
N TYR A 48 -9.02 -8.42 23.51
CA TYR A 48 -8.30 -8.49 24.79
C TYR A 48 -8.88 -7.56 25.85
N TYR A 49 -10.13 -7.08 25.67
CA TYR A 49 -10.68 -6.00 26.48
C TYR A 49 -10.74 -6.32 27.98
N LYS A 50 -10.95 -7.58 28.36
CA LYS A 50 -11.08 -7.99 29.77
C LYS A 50 -9.78 -7.75 30.53
N GLY A 51 -8.67 -8.27 30.02
CA GLY A 51 -7.35 -8.05 30.59
C GLY A 51 -6.99 -6.56 30.61
N ILE A 52 -7.22 -5.85 29.49
CA ILE A 52 -6.96 -4.40 29.40
C ILE A 52 -7.73 -3.64 30.49
N LYS A 53 -9.01 -3.98 30.71
CA LYS A 53 -9.86 -3.35 31.72
C LYS A 53 -9.34 -3.60 33.14
N GLU A 54 -8.72 -4.75 33.39
CA GLU A 54 -8.10 -5.13 34.66
C GLU A 54 -6.66 -4.60 34.80
N GLY A 55 -6.14 -3.92 33.77
CA GLY A 55 -4.77 -3.40 33.73
C GLY A 55 -3.72 -4.44 33.28
N ASP A 56 -4.13 -5.64 32.86
CA ASP A 56 -3.25 -6.65 32.26
C ASP A 56 -3.20 -6.52 30.73
N TYR A 57 -2.06 -6.06 30.23
CA TYR A 57 -1.82 -5.84 28.80
C TYR A 57 -1.00 -6.94 28.14
N LYS A 58 -0.66 -8.02 28.84
CA LYS A 58 0.32 -9.01 28.37
C LYS A 58 -0.08 -9.65 27.04
N GLU A 59 -1.28 -10.23 26.97
CA GLU A 59 -1.77 -10.92 25.76
C GLU A 59 -1.91 -9.96 24.57
N MET A 60 -2.45 -8.76 24.80
CA MET A 60 -2.57 -7.75 23.75
C MET A 60 -1.20 -7.34 23.20
N LYS A 61 -0.21 -7.10 24.08
CA LYS A 61 1.14 -6.70 23.66
C LYS A 61 1.84 -7.79 22.88
N GLU A 62 1.67 -9.05 23.29
CA GLU A 62 2.20 -10.21 22.58
C GLU A 62 1.59 -10.30 21.17
N HIS A 63 0.26 -10.24 21.07
CA HIS A 63 -0.44 -10.21 19.79
C HIS A 63 0.01 -9.04 18.89
N TRP A 64 0.06 -7.83 19.44
CA TRP A 64 0.51 -6.64 18.72
C TRP A 64 1.95 -6.78 18.21
N SER A 65 2.83 -7.43 18.98
CA SER A 65 4.22 -7.63 18.59
C SER A 65 4.37 -8.42 17.29
N HIS A 66 3.48 -9.39 17.07
CA HIS A 66 3.43 -10.22 15.86
C HIS A 66 2.76 -9.51 14.68
N MET A 67 1.79 -8.64 14.94
CA MET A 67 0.99 -8.01 13.88
C MET A 67 1.50 -6.64 13.43
N LYS A 68 2.18 -5.89 14.29
CA LYS A 68 2.55 -4.48 14.06
C LYS A 68 3.23 -4.22 12.71
N ALA A 69 4.05 -5.16 12.23
CA ALA A 69 4.75 -5.02 10.96
C ALA A 69 3.77 -5.01 9.77
N GLY A 70 2.87 -5.98 9.70
CA GLY A 70 1.82 -6.04 8.67
C GLY A 70 0.76 -4.94 8.84
N PHE A 71 0.54 -4.51 10.09
CA PHE A 71 -0.30 -3.34 10.35
C PHE A 71 0.27 -2.08 9.70
N SER A 72 1.55 -1.80 9.94
CA SER A 72 2.24 -0.64 9.34
C SER A 72 2.43 -0.76 7.84
N ALA A 73 2.65 -1.97 7.30
CA ALA A 73 2.85 -2.19 5.86
C ALA A 73 1.68 -1.60 5.05
N LEU A 74 0.44 -1.95 5.38
CA LEU A 74 -0.75 -1.43 4.68
C LEU A 74 -0.82 0.11 4.68
N ILE A 75 -0.48 0.75 5.80
CA ILE A 75 -0.47 2.22 5.88
C ILE A 75 0.60 2.78 4.94
N TYR A 76 1.78 2.17 4.89
CA TYR A 76 2.80 2.57 3.93
C TYR A 76 2.39 2.31 2.49
N ASP A 77 1.69 1.21 2.18
CA ASP A 77 1.20 0.92 0.84
C ASP A 77 0.28 2.06 0.38
N GLN A 78 -0.72 2.41 1.20
CA GLN A 78 -1.65 3.51 0.92
C GLN A 78 -0.92 4.85 0.73
N LEU A 79 0.06 5.18 1.58
CA LEU A 79 0.88 6.38 1.43
C LEU A 79 1.71 6.36 0.14
N VAL A 80 2.25 5.20 -0.25
CA VAL A 80 3.00 5.07 -1.51
C VAL A 80 2.08 5.28 -2.70
N LEU A 81 0.86 4.73 -2.71
CA LEU A 81 -0.11 4.97 -3.77
C LEU A 81 -0.47 6.45 -3.90
N GLU A 82 -0.75 7.13 -2.79
CA GLU A 82 -1.01 8.59 -2.80
C GLU A 82 0.20 9.40 -3.27
N MET A 83 1.40 9.02 -2.85
CA MET A 83 2.63 9.65 -3.30
C MET A 83 2.84 9.47 -4.81
N LEU A 84 2.54 8.28 -5.37
CA LEU A 84 2.65 8.03 -6.80
C LEU A 84 1.61 8.85 -7.59
N LYS A 85 0.35 8.89 -7.14
CA LYS A 85 -0.69 9.75 -7.73
C LYS A 85 -0.19 11.19 -7.84
N LYS A 86 0.34 11.73 -6.75
CA LYS A 86 0.86 13.10 -6.71
C LYS A 86 2.10 13.28 -7.60
N SER A 87 3.03 12.33 -7.56
CA SER A 87 4.29 12.41 -8.31
C SER A 87 4.08 12.36 -9.82
N PHE A 88 3.04 11.68 -10.29
CA PHE A 88 2.73 11.53 -11.70
C PHE A 88 1.72 12.53 -12.25
N LYS A 89 1.09 13.34 -11.39
CA LYS A 89 -0.01 14.23 -11.76
C LYS A 89 0.32 15.09 -12.99
N ASP A 90 1.43 15.80 -12.95
CA ASP A 90 1.80 16.74 -14.03
C ASP A 90 2.37 15.99 -15.24
N ALA A 91 3.14 14.92 -15.01
CA ALA A 91 3.71 14.10 -16.07
C ALA A 91 2.65 13.41 -16.93
N PHE A 92 1.46 13.15 -16.38
CA PHE A 92 0.37 12.42 -17.01
C PHE A 92 -0.87 13.29 -17.30
N GLU A 93 -0.74 14.62 -17.36
CA GLU A 93 -1.88 15.53 -17.56
C GLU A 93 -2.72 15.19 -18.83
N GLY A 94 -2.06 14.81 -19.93
CA GLY A 94 -2.72 14.40 -21.18
C GLY A 94 -3.22 12.94 -21.21
N ASP A 95 -2.79 12.11 -20.26
CA ASP A 95 -3.20 10.72 -20.14
C ASP A 95 -3.24 10.27 -18.66
N PRO A 96 -4.25 10.74 -17.90
CA PRO A 96 -4.25 10.65 -16.46
C PRO A 96 -4.40 9.22 -15.94
N ILE A 97 -4.02 9.02 -14.68
CA ILE A 97 -4.30 7.79 -13.94
C ILE A 97 -5.82 7.62 -13.76
N VAL A 98 -6.36 6.49 -14.22
CA VAL A 98 -7.77 6.11 -14.03
C VAL A 98 -7.94 4.95 -13.03
N GLY A 99 -6.87 4.23 -12.72
CA GLY A 99 -6.84 3.17 -11.71
C GLY A 99 -5.48 3.12 -11.02
N ILE A 100 -5.49 2.96 -9.70
CA ILE A 100 -4.27 2.75 -8.91
C ILE A 100 -4.61 2.00 -7.63
N GLY A 101 -3.81 1.00 -7.31
CA GLY A 101 -4.05 0.03 -6.24
C GLY A 101 -3.10 -1.15 -6.40
N GLY A 102 -3.46 -2.30 -5.87
CA GLY A 102 -2.77 -3.57 -6.14
C GLY A 102 -3.42 -4.36 -7.27
N TYR A 103 -2.78 -5.45 -7.66
CA TYR A 103 -3.39 -6.53 -8.42
C TYR A 103 -3.19 -7.84 -7.65
N TRP A 104 -4.20 -8.69 -7.63
CA TRP A 104 -4.06 -10.04 -7.10
C TRP A 104 -5.05 -10.99 -7.75
N ASP A 105 -4.58 -12.21 -7.94
CA ASP A 105 -5.37 -13.38 -8.31
C ASP A 105 -4.94 -14.56 -7.43
N LYS A 106 -5.38 -15.78 -7.75
CA LYS A 106 -5.01 -16.99 -6.99
C LYS A 106 -3.52 -17.35 -7.04
N ASN A 107 -2.82 -16.87 -8.06
CA ASN A 107 -1.47 -17.27 -8.43
C ASN A 107 -0.43 -16.19 -8.11
N VAL A 108 -0.81 -14.91 -8.20
CA VAL A 108 0.12 -13.79 -8.10
C VAL A 108 -0.50 -12.55 -7.46
N GLU A 109 0.35 -11.78 -6.77
CA GLU A 109 0.01 -10.49 -6.18
C GLU A 109 1.09 -9.47 -6.54
N ILE A 110 0.66 -8.28 -6.97
CA ILE A 110 1.48 -7.13 -7.34
C ILE A 110 1.03 -5.95 -6.49
N ASP A 111 1.96 -5.39 -5.71
CA ASP A 111 1.68 -4.37 -4.71
C ASP A 111 1.11 -3.08 -5.33
N ILE A 112 1.61 -2.71 -6.51
CA ILE A 112 1.23 -1.48 -7.21
C ILE A 112 0.91 -1.82 -8.66
N LEU A 113 -0.30 -1.50 -9.10
CA LEU A 113 -0.69 -1.44 -10.50
C LEU A 113 -1.34 -0.08 -10.72
N ILE A 114 -0.88 0.64 -11.75
CA ILE A 114 -1.44 1.91 -12.19
C ILE A 114 -1.92 1.70 -13.62
N LYS A 115 -3.15 2.10 -13.90
CA LYS A 115 -3.72 2.12 -15.24
C LYS A 115 -3.99 3.55 -15.66
N ARG A 116 -3.45 3.95 -16.80
CA ARG A 116 -3.70 5.25 -17.44
C ARG A 116 -4.93 5.18 -18.35
N LYS A 117 -5.45 6.34 -18.73
CA LYS A 117 -6.65 6.46 -19.58
C LYS A 117 -6.45 5.82 -20.96
N SER A 118 -5.24 5.83 -21.51
CA SER A 118 -4.87 5.15 -22.76
C SER A 118 -4.90 3.61 -22.66
N GLY A 119 -4.88 3.07 -21.45
CA GLY A 119 -4.67 1.64 -21.19
C GLY A 119 -3.23 1.28 -20.80
N GLU A 120 -2.27 2.21 -20.95
CA GLU A 120 -0.88 2.00 -20.50
C GLU A 120 -0.84 1.61 -19.01
N MET A 121 -0.07 0.58 -18.67
CA MET A 121 0.05 0.07 -17.31
C MET A 121 1.46 0.25 -16.73
N ILE A 122 1.49 0.57 -15.45
CA ILE A 122 2.72 0.66 -14.65
C ILE A 122 2.57 -0.29 -13.47
N ALA A 123 3.50 -1.24 -13.33
CA ALA A 123 3.52 -2.15 -12.19
C ALA A 123 4.64 -1.77 -11.21
N GLY A 124 4.44 -2.10 -9.95
CA GLY A 124 5.43 -1.80 -8.94
C GLY A 124 5.41 -2.74 -7.74
N VAL A 125 6.52 -2.66 -7.00
CA VAL A 125 6.74 -3.41 -5.76
C VAL A 125 7.20 -2.47 -4.65
N THR A 126 6.75 -2.76 -3.44
CA THR A 126 7.15 -2.06 -2.22
C THR A 126 8.12 -2.93 -1.42
N LYS A 127 9.12 -2.28 -0.80
CA LYS A 127 10.06 -2.97 0.09
C LYS A 127 10.22 -2.22 1.39
N TYR A 128 9.65 -2.78 2.46
CA TYR A 128 9.71 -2.19 3.80
C TYR A 128 10.80 -2.75 4.72
N SER A 129 11.55 -3.76 4.27
CA SER A 129 12.57 -4.40 5.09
C SER A 129 13.82 -3.53 5.28
N LYS A 130 14.67 -3.92 6.24
CA LYS A 130 15.97 -3.27 6.46
C LYS A 130 16.96 -3.55 5.32
N ALA A 131 16.73 -4.56 4.50
CA ALA A 131 17.58 -4.83 3.35
C ALA A 131 17.35 -3.80 2.24
N LYS A 132 18.40 -3.48 1.49
CA LYS A 132 18.27 -2.62 0.31
C LYS A 132 17.42 -3.32 -0.77
N ALA A 133 16.61 -2.57 -1.50
CA ALA A 133 16.03 -3.08 -2.75
C ALA A 133 17.16 -3.33 -3.76
N ASN A 134 17.10 -4.46 -4.46
CA ASN A 134 18.12 -4.91 -5.39
C ASN A 134 17.46 -5.49 -6.66
N LYS A 135 18.25 -5.96 -7.63
CA LYS A 135 17.73 -6.47 -8.91
C LYS A 135 16.73 -7.62 -8.77
N SER A 136 16.78 -8.42 -7.72
CA SER A 136 15.82 -9.51 -7.53
C SER A 136 14.38 -9.02 -7.40
N GLU A 137 14.16 -7.82 -6.84
CA GLU A 137 12.81 -7.25 -6.76
C GLU A 137 12.29 -6.88 -8.16
N LEU A 138 13.16 -6.36 -9.01
CA LEU A 138 12.83 -6.05 -10.40
C LEU A 138 12.52 -7.32 -11.20
N THR A 139 13.35 -8.35 -11.07
CA THR A 139 13.16 -9.64 -11.76
C THR A 139 11.85 -10.28 -11.35
N LYS A 140 11.58 -10.38 -10.04
CA LYS A 140 10.33 -10.94 -9.51
C LYS A 140 9.11 -10.14 -9.97
N LEU A 141 9.19 -8.81 -9.98
CA LEU A 141 8.08 -7.98 -10.46
C LEU A 141 7.76 -8.28 -11.93
N LYS A 142 8.78 -8.42 -12.79
CA LYS A 142 8.59 -8.79 -14.20
C LYS A 142 7.98 -10.18 -14.35
N GLU A 143 8.47 -11.16 -13.59
CA GLU A 143 7.92 -12.52 -13.57
C GLU A 143 6.44 -12.51 -13.16
N LYS A 144 6.09 -11.73 -12.14
CA LYS A 144 4.71 -11.57 -11.68
C LYS A 144 3.81 -10.93 -12.74
N CYS A 145 4.28 -9.89 -13.43
CA CYS A 145 3.51 -9.26 -14.51
C CYS A 145 3.29 -10.23 -15.67
N ALA A 146 4.32 -11.01 -16.05
CA ALA A 146 4.20 -12.03 -17.08
C ALA A 146 3.23 -13.15 -16.68
N GLN A 147 3.27 -13.59 -15.42
CA GLN A 147 2.35 -14.60 -14.90
C GLN A 147 0.89 -14.11 -14.86
N ALA A 148 0.68 -12.83 -14.56
CA ALA A 148 -0.62 -12.17 -14.59
C ALA A 148 -1.11 -11.82 -16.02
N GLU A 149 -0.27 -12.07 -17.04
CA GLU A 149 -0.54 -11.67 -18.43
C GLU A 149 -0.84 -10.15 -18.57
N LEU A 150 -0.18 -9.33 -17.72
CA LEU A 150 -0.29 -7.87 -17.75
C LEU A 150 0.75 -7.27 -18.68
N ASP A 151 0.31 -6.50 -19.68
CA ASP A 151 1.17 -5.72 -20.55
C ASP A 151 1.61 -4.42 -19.85
N VAL A 152 2.83 -4.42 -19.31
CA VAL A 152 3.36 -3.35 -18.45
C VAL A 152 4.55 -2.65 -19.11
N ASP A 153 4.39 -1.35 -19.35
CA ASP A 153 5.39 -0.52 -20.05
C ASP A 153 6.49 0.01 -19.11
N THR A 154 6.08 0.36 -17.89
CA THR A 154 6.94 1.01 -16.90
C THR A 154 6.89 0.29 -15.56
N LEU A 155 8.04 0.20 -14.89
CA LEU A 155 8.17 -0.43 -13.59
C LEU A 155 8.52 0.60 -12.51
N VAL A 156 7.96 0.40 -11.32
CA VAL A 156 8.20 1.22 -10.14
C VAL A 156 8.72 0.35 -8.99
N ILE A 157 9.77 0.81 -8.33
CA ILE A 157 10.21 0.18 -7.07
C ILE A 157 10.21 1.24 -5.98
N PHE A 158 9.37 1.02 -4.98
CA PHE A 158 9.45 1.75 -3.72
C PHE A 158 10.32 0.99 -2.72
N SER A 159 11.24 1.70 -2.07
CA SER A 159 12.05 1.13 -0.99
C SER A 159 12.07 2.04 0.23
N LYS A 160 11.69 1.48 1.39
CA LYS A 160 11.83 2.14 2.69
C LYS A 160 13.29 2.39 3.01
N ASN A 161 14.17 1.49 2.61
CA ASN A 161 15.62 1.67 2.71
C ASN A 161 16.23 2.08 1.37
N LYS A 162 17.56 2.09 1.27
CA LYS A 162 18.33 2.43 0.06
C LYS A 162 18.18 1.37 -1.04
N PHE A 163 18.61 1.73 -2.25
CA PHE A 163 18.77 0.82 -3.39
C PHE A 163 20.21 0.32 -3.51
N SER A 164 20.40 -0.89 -4.04
CA SER A 164 21.71 -1.39 -4.44
C SER A 164 22.29 -0.59 -5.62
N SER A 165 23.61 -0.57 -5.77
CA SER A 165 24.30 0.10 -6.88
C SER A 165 23.86 -0.46 -8.23
N GLU A 166 23.69 -1.77 -8.31
CA GLU A 166 23.34 -2.51 -9.51
C GLU A 166 21.91 -2.17 -9.96
N LEU A 167 20.97 -2.07 -9.02
CA LEU A 167 19.59 -1.67 -9.33
C LEU A 167 19.51 -0.21 -9.77
N LYS A 168 20.30 0.69 -9.16
CA LYS A 168 20.32 2.11 -9.56
C LYS A 168 20.77 2.31 -11.00
N LYS A 169 21.63 1.44 -11.53
CA LYS A 169 22.10 1.49 -12.93
C LYS A 169 21.00 1.14 -13.94
N GLU A 170 19.95 0.42 -13.51
CA GLU A 170 18.79 0.08 -14.34
C GLU A 170 17.75 1.21 -14.39
N LYS A 171 17.91 2.27 -13.59
CA LYS A 171 16.98 3.40 -13.56
C LYS A 171 16.95 4.08 -14.93
N GLY A 172 15.76 4.35 -15.43
CA GLY A 172 15.54 5.04 -16.71
C GLY A 172 14.05 5.27 -16.96
N GLU A 173 13.66 5.45 -18.22
CA GLU A 173 12.26 5.66 -18.60
C GLU A 173 11.38 4.48 -18.16
N LYS A 174 11.86 3.24 -18.34
CA LYS A 174 11.12 2.01 -17.99
C LYS A 174 11.26 1.56 -16.54
N LEU A 175 12.09 2.22 -15.73
CA LEU A 175 12.25 1.89 -14.30
C LEU A 175 12.45 3.15 -13.45
N GLN A 176 11.47 3.40 -12.59
CA GLN A 176 11.50 4.50 -11.65
C GLN A 176 11.66 4.00 -10.22
N LEU A 177 12.43 4.75 -9.42
CA LEU A 177 12.81 4.38 -8.07
C LEU A 177 12.34 5.45 -7.07
N PHE A 178 11.53 5.05 -6.10
CA PHE A 178 10.96 5.93 -5.07
C PHE A 178 11.41 5.51 -3.66
N SER A 179 11.68 6.48 -2.81
CA SER A 179 12.19 6.26 -1.44
C SER A 179 11.32 6.97 -0.41
N LEU A 180 11.59 6.74 0.87
CA LEU A 180 10.97 7.50 1.97
C LEU A 180 11.03 9.02 1.78
N ARG A 181 12.07 9.56 1.13
CA ARG A 181 12.18 10.99 0.87
C ARG A 181 11.09 11.51 -0.06
N ASN A 182 10.54 10.67 -0.93
CA ASN A 182 9.47 11.07 -1.83
C ASN A 182 8.13 11.24 -1.09
N LEU A 183 7.92 10.51 0.03
CA LEU A 183 6.72 10.65 0.86
C LEU A 183 6.62 12.04 1.51
N THR A 184 7.72 12.78 1.68
CA THR A 184 7.65 14.12 2.27
C THR A 184 6.84 15.10 1.41
N GLY A 185 6.71 14.84 0.10
CA GLY A 185 5.86 15.62 -0.79
C GLY A 185 4.36 15.54 -0.44
N LEU A 186 3.93 14.51 0.29
CA LEU A 186 2.56 14.42 0.81
C LEU A 186 2.29 15.42 1.92
N MET A 187 3.32 15.85 2.64
CA MET A 187 3.19 16.80 3.74
C MET A 187 3.35 18.26 3.30
N ALA A 188 3.82 18.50 2.07
CA ALA A 188 4.20 19.84 1.60
C ALA A 188 3.03 20.84 1.56
N GLU A 189 1.79 20.35 1.50
CA GLU A 189 0.56 21.16 1.42
C GLU A 189 -0.25 21.13 2.73
N LEU A 190 0.24 20.45 3.77
CA LEU A 190 -0.43 20.40 5.06
C LEU A 190 -0.16 21.68 5.84
N SER A 191 -1.22 22.27 6.38
CA SER A 191 -1.18 23.40 7.31
C SER A 191 -1.28 22.92 8.76
N GLU A 192 -1.04 23.81 9.73
CA GLU A 192 -1.23 23.48 11.16
C GLU A 192 -2.64 22.97 11.47
N LYS A 193 -3.65 23.42 10.72
CA LYS A 193 -5.05 22.98 10.88
C LYS A 193 -5.29 21.53 10.45
N ASP A 194 -4.42 20.99 9.60
CA ASP A 194 -4.49 19.61 9.13
C ASP A 194 -3.76 18.64 10.07
N LEU A 195 -2.98 19.19 11.00
CA LEU A 195 -2.30 18.41 12.02
C LEU A 195 -3.25 18.09 13.18
N LEU A 196 -3.25 16.84 13.61
CA LEU A 196 -3.93 16.45 14.84
C LEU A 196 -3.19 17.08 16.03
N GLU A 197 -3.72 18.17 16.58
CA GLU A 197 -3.23 18.74 17.83
C GLU A 197 -3.56 17.80 19.01
N HIS A 198 -2.54 17.18 19.60
CA HIS A 198 -2.70 16.36 20.78
C HIS A 198 -2.77 17.24 22.04
N THR A 199 -3.98 17.64 22.45
CA THR A 199 -4.23 18.45 23.65
C THR A 199 -4.41 17.65 24.94
N ASN A 200 -4.38 16.31 24.88
CA ASN A 200 -4.52 15.49 26.08
C ASN A 200 -3.31 15.67 27.00
N LYS A 201 -3.56 16.15 28.23
CA LYS A 201 -2.61 16.06 29.33
C LYS A 201 -2.30 14.58 29.55
N LYS A 202 -1.00 14.23 29.62
CA LYS A 202 -0.59 12.92 30.12
C LYS A 202 -1.18 12.78 31.53
N TYR A 203 -2.15 11.88 31.70
CA TYR A 203 -2.65 11.47 33.01
C TYR A 203 -1.61 10.58 33.69
#